data_AF-A0A2S9D276-F1
#
_entry.id   AF-A0A2S9D276-F1
#
_cell.length_a   1.000
_cell.length_b   1.000
_cell.length_c   1.000
_cell.angle_alpha   90.00
_cell.angle_beta   90.00
_cell.angle_gamma   90.00
#
_symmetry.space_group_name_H-M   'P 1'
#
loop_
_entity.id
_entity.type
_entity.pdbx_description
1 polymer ?
#
loop_
_entity_poly.entity_id
_entity_poly.type
_entity_poly.pdbx_seq_one_letter_code
_entity_poly.pdbx_strand_id
1 'polypeptide(L)'
;MKIFAFFSFLILVSSCGEPNCNDVKKAFYPDEYNLIVGEASIDNSWIKITGYHPITYEKSNIMVHNNWIDDYNEVEAGDTIIKRAGNLELVIHKKDTIIRHDWYCKGKPYK
;
A
#
# COMPACT_ATOMS: atom_id res chain seq x y z
N MET A 1 44.36 -2.61 -25.17
CA MET A 1 43.24 -3.56 -25.29
C MET A 1 42.65 -4.00 -23.94
N LYS A 2 43.42 -4.17 -22.85
CA LYS A 2 42.88 -4.58 -21.54
C LYS A 2 41.99 -3.53 -20.84
N ILE A 3 42.27 -2.23 -21.02
CA ILE A 3 41.49 -1.12 -20.42
C ILE A 3 40.11 -0.94 -21.06
N PHE A 4 39.96 -1.18 -22.37
CA PHE A 4 38.67 -1.08 -23.06
C PHE A 4 37.69 -2.19 -22.63
N ALA A 5 38.21 -3.39 -22.33
CA ALA A 5 37.38 -4.48 -21.79
C ALA A 5 36.85 -4.15 -20.38
N PHE A 6 37.62 -3.40 -19.57
CA PHE A 6 37.20 -2.98 -18.23
C PHE A 6 36.09 -1.92 -18.26
N PHE A 7 36.17 -0.95 -19.17
CA PHE A 7 35.11 0.06 -19.37
C PHE A 7 33.79 -0.56 -19.86
N SER A 8 33.85 -1.59 -20.73
CA SER A 8 32.65 -2.27 -21.22
C SER A 8 31.94 -3.10 -20.15
N PHE A 9 32.65 -3.54 -19.10
CA PHE A 9 32.07 -4.26 -17.97
C PHE A 9 31.36 -3.32 -16.97
N LEU A 10 31.84 -2.08 -16.84
CA LEU A 10 31.26 -1.03 -15.98
C LEU A 10 29.90 -0.51 -16.48
N ILE A 11 29.63 -0.55 -17.79
CA ILE A 11 28.35 -0.09 -18.37
C ILE A 11 27.22 -1.12 -18.16
N LEU A 12 27.57 -2.39 -17.91
CA LEU A 12 26.59 -3.47 -17.73
C LEU A 12 26.05 -3.56 -16.30
N VAL A 13 26.72 -2.97 -15.31
CA VAL A 13 26.30 -3.00 -13.90
C VAL A 13 25.47 -1.77 -13.48
N SER A 14 25.29 -0.78 -14.36
CA SER A 14 24.60 0.48 -14.04
C SER A 14 23.11 0.53 -14.39
N SER A 15 22.49 -0.58 -14.79
CA SER A 15 21.08 -0.57 -15.22
C SER A 15 20.14 -1.24 -14.20
N CYS A 16 20.08 -0.71 -12.97
CA CYS A 16 18.85 -0.81 -12.19
C CYS A 16 17.89 0.28 -12.71
N GLY A 17 17.06 -0.07 -13.69
CA GLY A 17 16.02 0.84 -14.18
C GLY A 17 15.02 1.15 -13.07
N GLU A 18 14.53 2.38 -13.02
CA GLU A 18 13.47 2.74 -12.07
C GLU A 18 12.20 1.92 -12.34
N PRO A 19 11.50 1.43 -11.29
CA PRO A 19 10.24 0.73 -11.47
C PRO A 19 9.22 1.56 -12.23
N ASN A 20 8.56 0.95 -13.22
CA ASN A 20 7.45 1.58 -13.93
C ASN A 20 6.21 1.59 -13.03
N CYS A 21 5.75 2.79 -12.64
CA CYS A 21 4.55 2.98 -11.82
C CYS A 21 3.32 2.25 -12.38
N ASN A 22 3.17 2.18 -13.71
CA ASN A 22 2.04 1.50 -14.34
C ASN A 22 2.06 -0.02 -14.16
N ASP A 23 3.24 -0.60 -13.97
CA ASP A 23 3.38 -2.03 -13.72
C ASP A 23 3.27 -2.32 -12.22
N VAL A 24 3.89 -1.50 -11.38
CA VAL A 24 3.80 -1.63 -9.91
C VAL A 24 2.35 -1.52 -9.42
N LYS A 25 1.59 -0.54 -9.92
CA LYS A 25 0.20 -0.32 -9.48
C LYS A 25 -0.72 -1.52 -9.75
N LYS A 26 -0.40 -2.37 -10.74
CA LYS A 26 -1.19 -3.56 -11.07
C LYS A 26 -1.24 -4.56 -9.90
N ALA A 27 -0.25 -4.54 -9.01
CA ALA A 27 -0.25 -5.38 -7.82
C ALA A 27 -1.33 -4.98 -6.79
N PHE A 28 -1.75 -3.71 -6.79
CA PHE A 28 -2.66 -3.14 -5.76
C PHE A 28 -4.10 -2.93 -6.24
N TYR A 29 -4.36 -3.05 -7.54
CA TYR A 29 -5.72 -2.97 -8.09
C TYR A 29 -6.63 -4.15 -7.73
N PRO A 30 -6.14 -5.40 -7.62
CA PRO A 30 -6.99 -6.52 -7.23
C PRO A 30 -7.44 -6.48 -5.76
N ASP A 31 -6.73 -5.72 -4.92
CA ASP A 31 -7.01 -5.65 -3.49
C ASP A 31 -8.37 -4.98 -3.20
N GLU A 32 -9.16 -5.64 -2.36
CA GLU A 32 -10.45 -5.15 -1.88
C GLU A 32 -10.58 -5.39 -0.37
N TYR A 33 -10.91 -4.34 0.36
CA TYR A 33 -11.13 -4.36 1.81
C TYR A 33 -12.43 -3.65 2.15
N ASN A 34 -13.16 -4.23 3.08
CA ASN A 34 -14.31 -3.61 3.74
C ASN A 34 -14.40 -4.19 5.15
N LEU A 35 -13.71 -3.58 6.10
CA LEU A 35 -13.48 -4.17 7.42
C LEU A 35 -13.69 -3.12 8.49
N ILE A 36 -14.52 -3.44 9.48
CA ILE A 36 -14.58 -2.69 10.74
C ILE A 36 -13.46 -3.18 11.65
N VAL A 37 -12.62 -2.26 12.10
CA VAL A 37 -11.40 -2.51 12.87
C VAL A 37 -11.75 -3.02 14.26
N GLY A 38 -11.19 -4.16 14.64
CA GLY A 38 -11.14 -4.62 16.03
C GLY A 38 -9.79 -4.31 16.66
N GLU A 39 -8.72 -4.83 16.05
CA GLU A 39 -7.34 -4.62 16.47
C GLU A 39 -6.47 -4.21 15.28
N ALA A 40 -5.59 -3.24 15.49
CA ALA A 40 -4.65 -2.76 14.48
C ALA A 40 -3.21 -2.76 15.04
N SER A 41 -2.28 -3.23 14.21
CA SER A 41 -0.83 -3.14 14.42
C SER A 41 -0.24 -2.66 13.09
N ILE A 42 0.13 -1.39 13.06
CA ILE A 42 0.66 -0.72 11.87
C ILE A 42 2.07 -0.23 12.20
N ASP A 43 3.00 -0.49 11.29
CA ASP A 43 4.37 0.01 11.34
C ASP A 43 4.85 0.40 9.93
N ASN A 44 6.09 0.87 9.83
CA ASN A 44 6.72 1.25 8.55
C ASN A 44 6.68 0.15 7.47
N SER A 45 6.57 -1.12 7.87
CA SER A 45 6.67 -2.27 6.98
C SER A 45 5.34 -2.94 6.70
N TRP A 46 4.41 -2.94 7.67
CA TRP A 46 3.19 -3.73 7.61
C TRP A 46 1.96 -3.00 8.14
N ILE A 47 0.84 -3.23 7.49
CA ILE A 47 -0.51 -2.99 8.01
C ILE A 47 -1.09 -4.34 8.39
N LYS A 48 -1.32 -4.57 9.69
CA LYS A 48 -1.96 -5.79 10.21
C LYS A 48 -3.22 -5.38 10.97
N ILE A 49 -4.37 -5.71 10.42
CA ILE A 49 -5.67 -5.35 11.01
C ILE A 49 -6.52 -6.60 11.08
N THR A 50 -7.17 -6.82 12.22
CA THR A 50 -8.21 -7.84 12.37
C THR A 50 -9.52 -7.18 12.76
N GLY A 51 -10.63 -7.79 12.34
CA GLY A 51 -11.95 -7.25 12.57
C GLY A 51 -13.02 -8.08 11.91
N TYR A 52 -14.06 -7.42 11.42
CA TYR A 52 -15.19 -8.09 10.78
C TYR A 52 -15.70 -7.31 9.56
N HIS A 53 -16.23 -8.03 8.59
CA HIS A 53 -16.89 -7.43 7.44
C HIS A 53 -18.25 -6.85 7.87
N PRO A 54 -18.59 -5.59 7.52
CA PRO A 54 -19.74 -4.89 8.09
C PRO A 54 -21.10 -5.45 7.68
N ILE A 55 -21.18 -6.23 6.60
CA ILE A 55 -22.44 -6.78 6.09
C ILE A 55 -22.64 -8.23 6.55
N THR A 56 -21.58 -9.03 6.48
CA THR A 56 -21.65 -10.47 6.75
C THR A 56 -21.34 -10.79 8.21
N TYR A 57 -20.72 -9.84 8.95
CA TYR A 57 -20.24 -10.01 10.31
C TYR A 57 -19.19 -11.13 10.48
N GLU A 58 -18.66 -11.63 9.37
CA GLU A 58 -17.61 -12.63 9.37
C GLU A 58 -16.28 -12.00 9.75
N LYS A 59 -15.48 -12.74 10.51
CA LYS A 59 -14.12 -12.33 10.87
C LYS A 59 -13.28 -12.18 9.61
N SER A 60 -12.55 -11.08 9.51
CA SER A 60 -11.67 -10.76 8.39
C SER A 60 -10.36 -10.15 8.89
N ASN A 61 -9.34 -10.14 8.04
CA ASN A 61 -8.05 -9.56 8.34
C ASN A 61 -7.40 -8.92 7.11
N ILE A 62 -6.61 -7.88 7.34
CA ILE A 62 -5.74 -7.24 6.37
C ILE A 62 -4.30 -7.49 6.83
N MET A 63 -3.45 -8.00 5.94
CA MET A 63 -2.02 -8.17 6.19
C MET A 63 -1.24 -7.86 4.91
N VAL A 64 -0.78 -6.62 4.80
CA VAL A 64 -0.09 -6.11 3.60
C VAL A 64 1.09 -5.25 3.96
N HIS A 65 2.04 -5.11 3.03
CA HIS A 65 3.12 -4.15 3.17
C HIS A 65 2.55 -2.73 3.28
N ASN A 66 3.06 -1.95 4.24
CA ASN A 66 2.58 -0.60 4.42
C ASN A 66 3.04 0.31 3.28
N ASN A 67 2.12 0.62 2.37
CA ASN A 67 2.31 1.56 1.27
C ASN A 67 1.35 2.75 1.36
N TRP A 68 0.65 2.90 2.50
CA TRP A 68 -0.49 3.82 2.61
C TRP A 68 -0.46 4.68 3.87
N ILE A 69 -0.29 4.08 5.05
CA ILE A 69 -0.56 4.76 6.33
C ILE A 69 0.75 5.20 6.98
N ASP A 70 1.01 6.51 6.97
CA ASP A 70 2.23 7.07 7.56
C ASP A 70 2.11 7.29 9.08
N ASP A 71 0.94 7.74 9.58
CA ASP A 71 0.67 7.86 11.02
C ASP A 71 0.00 6.59 11.54
N TYR A 72 0.75 5.80 12.32
CA TYR A 72 0.28 4.49 12.80
C TYR A 72 -0.84 4.58 13.84
N ASN A 73 -1.08 5.76 14.43
CA ASN A 73 -2.19 5.98 15.35
C ASN A 73 -3.48 6.40 14.63
N GLU A 74 -3.44 6.52 13.31
CA GLU A 74 -4.59 6.99 12.54
C GLU A 74 -5.72 5.96 12.47
N VAL A 75 -5.48 4.69 12.77
CA VAL A 75 -6.50 3.64 12.74
C VAL A 75 -6.84 3.21 14.16
N GLU A 76 -8.12 3.33 14.51
CA GLU A 76 -8.64 2.94 15.83
C GLU A 76 -9.72 1.86 15.72
N ALA A 77 -9.98 1.16 16.83
CA ALA A 77 -11.06 0.19 16.90
C ALA A 77 -12.42 0.88 16.63
N GLY A 78 -13.23 0.28 15.76
CA GLY A 78 -14.51 0.83 15.31
C GLY A 78 -14.44 1.65 14.01
N ASP A 79 -13.25 2.05 13.55
CA ASP A 79 -13.08 2.62 12.21
C ASP A 79 -13.39 1.59 11.13
N THR A 80 -13.72 2.05 9.92
CA THR A 80 -13.88 1.16 8.76
C THR A 80 -12.79 1.40 7.72
N ILE A 81 -12.01 0.37 7.42
CA ILE A 81 -11.05 0.37 6.31
C ILE A 81 -11.76 -0.06 5.04
N ILE A 82 -11.66 0.77 4.01
CA ILE A 82 -12.25 0.52 2.69
C ILE A 82 -11.17 0.65 1.62
N LYS A 83 -11.06 -0.38 0.78
CA LYS A 83 -10.33 -0.35 -0.48
C LYS A 83 -11.16 -1.08 -1.53
N ARG A 84 -11.33 -0.49 -2.70
CA ARG A 84 -12.14 -1.07 -3.78
C ARG A 84 -11.23 -1.63 -4.86
N ALA A 85 -11.56 -2.81 -5.37
CA ALA A 85 -10.88 -3.34 -6.54
C ALA A 85 -10.95 -2.33 -7.70
N GLY A 86 -9.84 -2.15 -8.40
CA GLY A 86 -9.69 -1.15 -9.47
C GLY A 86 -9.37 0.27 -9.01
N ASN A 87 -9.40 0.55 -7.70
CA ASN A 87 -8.96 1.83 -7.14
C ASN A 87 -7.63 1.69 -6.40
N LEU A 88 -6.82 2.74 -6.40
CA LEU A 88 -5.54 2.76 -5.67
C LEU A 88 -5.66 3.30 -4.25
N GLU A 89 -6.62 4.17 -3.97
CA GLU A 89 -6.83 4.76 -2.65
C GLU A 89 -7.14 3.70 -1.59
N LEU A 90 -6.66 3.95 -0.37
CA LEU A 90 -7.11 3.31 0.86
C LEU A 90 -7.83 4.35 1.70
N VAL A 91 -9.03 4.05 2.15
CA VAL A 91 -9.91 5.00 2.83
C VAL A 91 -10.21 4.49 4.23
N ILE A 92 -10.13 5.40 5.21
CA ILE A 92 -10.47 5.14 6.60
C ILE A 92 -11.69 6.00 6.92
N HIS A 93 -12.83 5.35 7.15
CA HIS A 93 -14.03 6.02 7.65
C HIS A 93 -13.98 6.03 9.17
N LYS A 94 -13.87 7.24 9.73
CA LYS A 94 -13.99 7.52 11.16
C LYS A 94 -15.43 7.90 11.48
N LYS A 95 -15.71 8.06 12.77
CA LYS A 95 -17.04 8.48 13.25
C LYS A 95 -17.50 9.82 12.68
N ASP A 96 -16.59 10.78 12.53
CA ASP A 96 -16.87 12.17 12.17
C ASP A 96 -16.13 12.64 10.91
N THR A 97 -15.18 11.85 10.41
CA THR A 97 -14.25 12.24 9.35
C THR A 97 -13.93 11.08 8.42
N ILE A 98 -13.39 11.40 7.25
CA ILE A 98 -12.90 10.42 6.28
C ILE A 98 -11.46 10.78 5.95
N ILE A 99 -10.56 9.82 6.11
CA ILE A 99 -9.16 9.96 5.72
C ILE A 99 -8.92 9.14 4.46
N ARG A 100 -8.17 9.72 3.51
CA ARG A 100 -7.86 9.11 2.22
C ARG A 100 -6.35 9.10 2.02
N HIS A 101 -5.82 7.91 1.83
CA HIS A 101 -4.43 7.69 1.42
C HIS A 101 -4.38 7.41 -0.07
N ASP A 102 -3.90 8.38 -0.83
CA ASP A 102 -3.55 8.20 -2.23
C ASP A 102 -2.37 7.23 -2.35
N TRP A 103 -2.30 6.48 -3.46
CA TRP A 103 -1.09 5.72 -3.76
C TRP A 103 -0.05 6.65 -4.38
N TYR A 104 1.17 6.65 -3.84
CA TYR A 104 2.26 7.49 -4.33
C TYR A 104 3.21 6.68 -5.21
N CYS A 105 3.62 7.28 -6.34
CA CYS A 105 4.75 6.80 -7.11
C CYS A 105 5.73 7.93 -7.35
N LYS A 106 7.02 7.67 -7.10
CA LYS A 106 8.10 8.66 -7.26
C LYS A 106 7.81 9.98 -6.51
N GLY A 107 7.25 9.85 -5.29
CA GLY A 107 6.94 10.97 -4.40
C GLY A 107 5.75 11.84 -4.84
N LYS A 108 4.92 11.37 -5.78
CA LYS A 108 3.71 12.08 -6.21
C LYS A 108 2.48 11.19 -6.10
N PRO A 109 1.31 11.75 -5.70
CA PRO A 109 0.07 11.00 -5.74
C PRO A 109 -0.23 10.61 -7.18
N TYR A 110 -0.51 9.34 -7.41
CA TYR A 110 -0.80 8.80 -8.73
C TYR A 110 -2.30 8.96 -9.02
N LYS A 111 -2.65 9.87 -9.93
CA LYS A 111 -4.03 10.14 -10.37
C LYS A 111 -4.27 9.61 -11.77
#